data_AF-A0A3C7W3I5-F1
#
_entry.id   AF-A0A3C7W3I5-F1
#
_cell.length_a   1.000
_cell.length_b   1.000
_cell.length_c   1.000
_cell.angle_alpha   90.00
_cell.angle_beta   90.00
_cell.angle_gamma   90.00
#
_symmetry.space_group_name_H-M   'P 1'
#
loop_
_entity.id
_entity.type
_entity.pdbx_description
1 polymer ?
#
loop_
_entity_poly.entity_id
_entity_poly.type
_entity_poly.pdbx_seq_one_letter_code
_entity_poly.pdbx_strand_id
1 'polypeptide(L)'
;SEIMLQQTQVNTVIPYYERFMAAFPDVAALAAADIDDVLHHWTGLGYYARARNLHRAARAVVDEHGGHFPGTVEALAALPGIGRS
;
A
#
# COMPACT_ATOMS: atom_id res chain seq x y z
N SER A 1 -11.04 -6.64 -3.71
CA SER A 1 -9.76 -7.31 -4.01
C SER A 1 -9.21 -6.93 -5.38
N GLU A 2 -9.42 -5.69 -5.85
CA GLU A 2 -9.48 -5.41 -7.30
C GLU A 2 -8.43 -4.42 -7.83
N ILE A 3 -7.55 -3.87 -6.99
CA ILE A 3 -6.61 -2.81 -7.40
C ILE A 3 -5.20 -3.36 -7.75
N MET A 4 -4.87 -4.60 -7.36
CA MET A 4 -3.53 -5.18 -7.62
C MET A 4 -3.44 -6.05 -8.89
N LEU A 5 -4.56 -6.38 -9.55
CA LEU A 5 -4.59 -7.35 -10.67
C LEU A 5 -4.54 -6.74 -12.08
N GLN A 6 -4.47 -5.41 -12.23
CA GLN A 6 -4.38 -4.80 -13.56
C GLN A 6 -2.94 -4.63 -14.04
N GLN A 7 -2.37 -5.66 -14.69
CA GLN A 7 -1.17 -5.58 -15.55
C GLN A 7 0.23 -5.86 -14.96
N THR A 8 0.39 -6.94 -14.19
CA THR A 8 1.71 -7.60 -14.03
C THR A 8 1.51 -9.12 -13.98
N GLN A 9 2.31 -9.89 -14.71
CA GLN A 9 2.30 -11.35 -14.60
C GLN A 9 2.51 -11.74 -13.13
N VAL A 10 1.54 -12.44 -12.54
CA VAL A 10 1.46 -12.80 -11.11
C VAL A 10 2.78 -13.33 -10.57
N ASN A 11 3.50 -14.13 -11.35
CA ASN A 11 4.77 -14.75 -10.94
C ASN A 11 5.92 -13.77 -10.68
N THR A 12 5.95 -12.61 -11.34
CA THR A 12 7.04 -11.63 -11.12
C THR A 12 6.82 -10.83 -9.84
N VAL A 13 5.57 -10.69 -9.38
CA VAL A 13 5.21 -9.84 -8.24
C VAL A 13 5.31 -10.59 -6.91
N ILE A 14 5.12 -11.92 -6.90
CA ILE A 14 5.14 -12.74 -5.67
C ILE A 14 6.39 -12.47 -4.81
N PRO A 15 7.63 -12.52 -5.32
CA PRO A 15 8.81 -12.30 -4.47
C PRO A 15 8.90 -10.88 -3.90
N TYR A 16 8.38 -9.89 -4.63
CA TYR A 16 8.33 -8.51 -4.13
C TYR A 16 7.27 -8.36 -3.05
N TYR A 17 6.10 -8.97 -3.25
CA TYR A 17 5.02 -8.97 -2.27
C TYR A 17 5.47 -9.65 -0.97
N GLU A 18 6.11 -10.82 -1.03
CA GLU A 18 6.60 -11.53 0.15
C GLU A 18 7.62 -10.70 0.94
N ARG A 19 8.59 -10.08 0.25
CA ARG A 19 9.56 -9.17 0.87
C ARG A 19 8.90 -7.95 1.49
N PHE A 20 7.92 -7.37 0.80
CA PHE A 20 7.20 -6.20 1.27
C PHE A 20 6.37 -6.52 2.52
N MET A 21 5.64 -7.64 2.53
CA MET A 21 4.87 -8.10 3.69
C MET A 21 5.77 -8.53 4.86
N ALA A 22 6.98 -9.05 4.59
CA ALA A 22 7.94 -9.36 5.65
C ALA A 22 8.51 -8.09 6.31
N ALA A 23 8.77 -7.03 5.53
CA ALA A 23 9.25 -5.75 6.04
C ALA A 23 8.15 -4.92 6.73
N PHE A 24 6.93 -4.99 6.19
CA PHE A 24 5.76 -4.23 6.66
C PHE A 24 4.59 -5.19 6.94
N PRO A 25 4.62 -5.91 8.08
CA PRO A 25 3.67 -6.98 8.38
C PRO A 25 2.24 -6.49 8.62
N ASP A 26 2.08 -5.23 9.00
CA ASP A 26 0.78 -4.59 9.21
C ASP A 26 0.78 -3.13 8.73
N VAL A 27 -0.40 -2.51 8.76
CA VAL A 27 -0.60 -1.13 8.32
C VAL A 27 0.13 -0.12 9.21
N ALA A 28 0.34 -0.44 10.50
CA ALA A 28 1.04 0.44 11.42
C ALA A 28 2.55 0.46 11.14
N ALA A 29 3.14 -0.70 10.87
CA ALA A 29 4.52 -0.84 10.44
C ALA A 29 4.77 -0.09 9.12
N LEU A 30 3.84 -0.21 8.17
CA LEU A 30 3.91 0.52 6.90
C LEU A 30 3.76 2.04 7.08
N ALA A 31 2.87 2.49 7.95
CA ALA A 31 2.64 3.91 8.21
C ALA A 31 3.79 4.58 8.96
N ALA A 32 4.50 3.83 9.81
CA ALA A 32 5.63 4.31 10.60
C ALA A 32 6.96 4.30 9.84
N ALA A 33 7.03 3.63 8.68
CA ALA A 33 8.24 3.52 7.88
C ALA A 33 8.63 4.85 7.21
N ASP A 34 9.92 5.02 6.91
CA ASP A 34 10.35 6.10 6.03
C ASP A 34 9.85 5.84 4.61
N ILE A 35 9.48 6.90 3.88
CA ILE A 35 9.07 6.76 2.49
C ILE A 35 10.21 6.18 1.63
N ASP A 36 11.47 6.48 1.93
CA ASP A 36 12.61 5.96 1.19
C ASP A 36 12.76 4.43 1.37
N ASP A 37 12.48 3.91 2.56
CA ASP A 37 12.43 2.46 2.82
C ASP A 37 11.30 1.78 2.06
N VAL A 38 10.12 2.41 2.02
CA VAL A 38 8.97 1.90 1.24
C VAL A 38 9.30 1.87 -0.26
N LEU A 39 9.93 2.93 -0.78
CA LEU A 39 10.36 2.99 -2.18
C LEU A 39 11.46 1.99 -2.51
N HIS A 40 12.39 1.75 -1.57
CA HIS A 40 13.42 0.74 -1.71
C HIS A 40 12.80 -0.65 -1.91
N HIS A 41 11.82 -1.03 -1.08
CA HIS A 41 11.11 -2.30 -1.20
C HIS A 41 10.22 -2.38 -2.46
N TRP A 42 9.82 -1.24 -3.01
CA TRP A 42 9.05 -1.14 -4.26
C TRP A 42 9.91 -1.15 -5.54
N THR A 43 11.24 -1.04 -5.40
CA THR A 43 12.15 -0.93 -6.54
C THR A 43 12.03 -2.15 -7.45
N GLY A 44 11.81 -1.91 -8.75
CA GLY A 44 11.62 -2.99 -9.75
C GLY A 44 10.16 -3.23 -10.16
N LEU A 45 9.18 -2.76 -9.38
CA LEU A 45 7.74 -2.88 -9.71
C LEU A 45 7.20 -1.76 -10.62
N GLY A 46 8.00 -0.72 -10.85
CA GLY A 46 7.58 0.47 -11.59
C GLY A 46 6.45 1.25 -10.90
N TYR A 47 5.96 2.30 -11.56
CA TYR A 47 4.82 3.11 -11.08
C TYR A 47 4.94 3.54 -9.60
N TYR A 48 6.05 4.16 -9.20
CA TYR A 48 6.34 4.60 -7.83
C TYR A 48 5.28 5.51 -7.19
N ALA A 49 4.43 6.15 -8.00
CA ALA A 49 3.26 6.86 -7.50
C ALA A 49 2.34 5.96 -6.65
N ARG A 50 2.20 4.67 -7.01
CA ARG A 50 1.42 3.69 -6.24
C ARG A 50 2.02 3.44 -4.86
N ALA A 51 3.34 3.33 -4.76
CA ALA A 51 4.04 3.15 -3.48
C ALA A 51 3.79 4.32 -2.53
N ARG A 52 3.93 5.55 -3.05
CA ARG A 52 3.69 6.78 -2.26
C ARG A 52 2.24 6.89 -1.81
N ASN A 53 1.30 6.56 -2.69
CA ASN A 53 -0.12 6.56 -2.37
C ASN A 53 -0.46 5.51 -1.31
N LEU A 54 0.06 4.29 -1.45
CA LEU A 54 -0.11 3.23 -0.46
C LEU A 54 0.41 3.66 0.91
N HIS A 55 1.60 4.28 0.98
CA HIS A 55 2.15 4.78 2.24
C HIS A 55 1.28 5.89 2.85
N ARG A 56 0.79 6.85 2.05
CA ARG A 56 -0.15 7.88 2.54
C ARG A 56 -1.44 7.28 3.06
N ALA A 57 -2.01 6.29 2.36
CA ALA A 57 -3.22 5.61 2.80
C ALA A 57 -2.99 4.86 4.13
N ALA A 58 -1.84 4.20 4.30
CA ALA A 58 -1.48 3.56 5.56
C ALA A 58 -1.42 4.56 6.72
N ARG A 59 -0.79 5.72 6.50
CA ARG A 59 -0.74 6.81 7.50
C ARG A 59 -2.14 7.33 7.84
N ALA A 60 -2.98 7.60 6.84
CA ALA A 60 -4.36 8.01 7.08
C ALA A 60 -5.16 6.97 7.88
N VAL A 61 -5.00 5.67 7.58
CA VAL A 61 -5.65 4.59 8.35
C VAL A 61 -5.20 4.56 9.81
N VAL A 62 -3.91 4.79 10.08
CA VAL A 62 -3.41 4.85 11.45
C VAL A 62 -3.87 6.12 12.17
N ASP A 63 -3.71 7.27 11.54
CA ASP A 63 -3.98 8.58 12.14
C ASP A 63 -5.48 8.82 12.35
N GLU A 64 -6.33 8.42 11.41
CA GLU A 64 -7.77 8.71 11.42
C GLU A 64 -8.62 7.55 11.97
N HIS A 65 -8.13 6.31 11.86
CA HIS A 65 -8.89 5.11 12.20
C HIS A 65 -8.21 4.19 13.22
N GLY A 66 -7.10 4.63 13.83
CA GLY A 66 -6.41 3.87 14.87
C GLY A 66 -5.79 2.57 14.38
N GLY A 67 -5.47 2.49 13.09
CA GLY A 67 -4.92 1.29 12.45
C GLY A 67 -5.97 0.27 12.01
N HIS A 68 -7.26 0.58 12.16
CA HIS A 68 -8.35 -0.27 11.70
C HIS A 68 -8.84 0.23 10.34
N PHE A 69 -8.75 -0.63 9.31
CA PHE A 69 -9.31 -0.28 8.01
C PHE A 69 -10.83 -0.03 8.12
N PRO A 70 -11.35 1.02 7.46
CA PRO A 70 -12.79 1.27 7.43
C PRO A 70 -13.55 0.07 6.87
N GLY A 71 -14.66 -0.28 7.51
CA GLY A 71 -15.50 -1.41 7.10
C GLY A 71 -16.36 -1.15 5.86
N THR A 72 -16.33 0.06 5.29
CA THR A 72 -17.15 0.45 4.13
C THR A 72 -16.28 0.80 2.93
N VAL A 73 -16.74 0.42 1.74
CA VAL A 73 -16.04 0.67 0.47
C VAL A 73 -15.92 2.18 0.22
N GLU A 74 -16.90 2.97 0.65
CA GLU A 74 -16.93 4.42 0.53
C GLU A 74 -15.82 5.09 1.35
N ALA A 75 -15.57 4.60 2.57
CA ALA A 75 -14.50 5.11 3.42
C ALA A 75 -13.12 4.66 2.94
N LEU A 76 -13.01 3.45 2.38
CA LEU A 76 -11.79 3.00 1.70
C LEU A 76 -11.51 3.84 0.44
N ALA A 77 -12.54 4.24 -0.31
CA ALA A 77 -12.43 5.08 -1.50
C ALA A 77 -12.15 6.56 -1.19
N ALA A 78 -12.24 6.96 0.08
CA ALA A 78 -11.84 8.29 0.55
C ALA A 78 -10.34 8.35 0.91
N LEU A 79 -9.68 7.19 1.05
CA LEU A 79 -8.25 7.16 1.39
C LEU A 79 -7.40 7.72 0.23
N PRO A 80 -6.36 8.50 0.55
CA PRO A 80 -5.52 9.14 -0.47
C PRO A 80 -4.86 8.10 -1.38
N GLY A 81 -5.27 8.09 -2.65
CA GLY A 81 -4.75 7.18 -3.67
C GLY A 81 -5.49 5.84 -3.80
N ILE A 82 -6.58 5.64 -3.05
CA ILE A 82 -7.59 4.60 -3.31
C ILE A 82 -8.86 5.33 -3.75
N GLY A 83 -9.06 5.47 -5.06
CA GLY A 83 -10.19 6.20 -5.65
C GLY A 83 -9.94 6.47 -7.13
N ARG A 84 -10.99 6.42 -7.97
CA ARG A 84 -10.89 6.46 -9.44
C ARG A 84 -10.09 7.68 -9.91
N SER A 85 -8.91 7.45 -10.47
CA SER A 85 -8.44 8.29 -11.58
C SER A 85 -9.27 8.00 -12.82
#